data_AF-A0A3L6RE49-F1
#
_entry.id   AF-A0A3L6RE49-F1
#
_cell.length_a   1.000
_cell.length_b   1.000
_cell.length_c   1.000
_cell.angle_alpha   90.00
_cell.angle_beta   90.00
_cell.angle_gamma   90.00
#
_symmetry.space_group_name_H-M   'P 1'
#
loop_
_entity.id
_entity.type
_entity.pdbx_description
1 polymer ?
#
loop_
_entity_poly.entity_id
_entity_poly.type
_entity_poly.pdbx_seq_one_letter_code
_entity_poly.pdbx_strand_id
1 'polypeptide(L)'
;MATTEGLVPITRAYLARYYDKYPLAPLPDPATDLAARLRTLSADLAAVAPIAPDEELLEQEAAGIPAHKIDENLWKNREQMEEILFLLNTSHRPIALQQKSTPEDAEIVSKLDDIEAKLKDMLKKLEQFQIKNADNVFNTVMTYMPQDFRGTLIRQQRERSERNKQVEVDTLVSAGGSIRDRYALLWKQQMERRVQLAQLGSATGVYKTLVRYLVGVPQVLLDFIRQINDDNGPMEEQRERYGPALYTLTKLVLAIRLYLHVSLARYEQRKIEQDDIAVLQQAVIIYTEEFWKFTEFIG
;
A
#
# COMPACT_ATOMS: atom_id res chain seq x y z
N MET A 1 -36.28 10.73 -2.60
CA MET A 1 -35.64 9.42 -2.87
C MET A 1 -34.73 9.63 -4.05
N ALA A 2 -33.44 9.28 -3.94
CA ALA A 2 -32.58 9.23 -5.14
C ALA A 2 -33.22 8.24 -6.13
N THR A 3 -33.44 8.67 -7.37
CA THR A 3 -34.04 7.83 -8.40
C THR A 3 -33.09 6.67 -8.68
N THR A 4 -33.57 5.45 -8.44
CA THR A 4 -32.86 4.20 -8.77
C THR A 4 -33.00 3.83 -10.24
N GLU A 5 -33.75 4.65 -11.01
CA GLU A 5 -33.87 4.54 -12.46
C GLU A 5 -32.51 4.65 -13.14
N GLY A 6 -32.13 3.60 -13.88
CA GLY A 6 -30.89 3.53 -14.64
C GLY A 6 -29.73 2.78 -13.97
N LEU A 7 -29.89 2.27 -12.75
CA LEU A 7 -28.86 1.44 -12.13
C LEU A 7 -28.80 0.05 -12.79
N VAL A 8 -27.63 -0.28 -13.33
CA VAL A 8 -27.35 -1.56 -13.99
C VAL A 8 -26.49 -2.47 -13.09
N PRO A 9 -26.54 -3.80 -13.28
CA PRO A 9 -25.67 -4.72 -12.56
C PRO A 9 -24.19 -4.42 -12.78
N ILE A 10 -23.43 -4.25 -11.69
CA ILE A 10 -21.98 -4.05 -11.73
C ILE A 10 -21.30 -5.41 -11.90
N THR A 11 -21.31 -5.90 -13.14
CA THR A 11 -20.65 -7.16 -13.53
C THR A 11 -19.21 -6.91 -13.96
N ARG A 12 -18.41 -7.97 -14.04
CA ARG A 12 -17.06 -7.90 -14.61
C ARG A 12 -17.06 -7.32 -16.04
N ALA A 13 -17.98 -7.79 -16.89
CA ALA A 13 -18.12 -7.28 -18.27
C ALA A 13 -18.54 -5.80 -18.33
N TYR A 14 -19.37 -5.34 -17.39
CA TYR A 14 -19.71 -3.92 -17.25
C TYR A 14 -18.48 -3.10 -16.90
N LEU A 15 -17.72 -3.54 -15.89
CA LEU A 15 -16.48 -2.87 -15.48
C LEU A 15 -15.41 -2.91 -16.57
N ALA A 16 -15.35 -3.97 -17.38
CA ALA A 16 -14.42 -4.05 -18.51
C ALA A 16 -14.66 -2.90 -19.50
N ARG A 17 -15.92 -2.72 -19.94
CA ARG A 17 -16.32 -1.62 -20.83
C ARG A 17 -16.13 -0.24 -20.21
N TYR A 18 -16.28 -0.14 -18.89
CA TYR A 18 -16.02 1.09 -18.17
C TYR A 18 -14.52 1.42 -18.20
N TYR A 19 -13.67 0.47 -17.84
CA TYR A 19 -12.22 0.63 -17.79
C TYR A 19 -11.54 0.72 -19.16
N ASP A 20 -12.17 0.26 -20.25
CA ASP A 20 -11.68 0.51 -21.62
C ASP A 20 -11.51 2.01 -21.93
N LYS A 21 -12.24 2.88 -21.21
CA LYS A 21 -12.17 4.35 -21.35
C LYS A 21 -11.05 4.99 -20.54
N TYR A 22 -10.39 4.22 -19.67
CA TYR A 22 -9.40 4.71 -18.71
C TYR A 22 -8.12 3.86 -18.82
N PRO A 23 -7.35 3.97 -19.91
CA PRO A 23 -6.09 3.24 -20.01
C PRO A 23 -5.06 3.82 -19.03
N LEU A 24 -4.41 2.94 -18.28
CA LEU A 24 -3.22 3.29 -17.50
C LEU A 24 -2.01 3.31 -18.45
N ALA A 25 -1.20 4.37 -18.37
CA ALA A 25 0.05 4.41 -19.12
C ALA A 25 0.99 3.28 -18.65
N PRO A 26 1.71 2.61 -19.57
CA PRO A 26 2.67 1.58 -19.18
C PRO A 26 3.78 2.19 -18.32
N LEU A 27 4.30 1.39 -17.39
CA LEU A 27 5.49 1.77 -16.63
C LEU A 27 6.69 1.90 -17.58
N PRO A 28 7.65 2.77 -17.26
CA PRO A 28 8.88 2.88 -18.03
C PRO A 28 9.72 1.60 -17.87
N ASP A 29 10.38 1.17 -18.95
CA ASP A 29 11.22 -0.06 -18.99
C ASP A 29 12.20 -0.18 -17.79
N PRO A 30 12.89 0.90 -17.37
CA PRO A 30 13.82 0.83 -16.25
C PRO A 30 13.23 0.38 -14.90
N ALA A 31 11.90 0.45 -14.69
CA ALA A 31 11.30 0.04 -13.43
C ALA A 31 11.55 -1.45 -13.11
N THR A 32 11.51 -2.31 -14.14
CA THR A 32 11.79 -3.75 -13.97
C THR A 32 13.29 -4.02 -13.90
N ASP A 33 14.07 -3.36 -14.75
CA ASP A 33 15.51 -3.54 -14.84
C ASP A 33 16.22 -3.12 -13.54
N LEU A 34 15.78 -2.03 -12.92
CA LEU A 34 16.33 -1.55 -11.65
C LEU A 34 16.03 -2.49 -10.49
N ALA A 35 14.84 -3.10 -10.44
CA ALA A 35 14.52 -4.10 -9.43
C ALA A 35 15.46 -5.32 -9.54
N ALA A 36 15.67 -5.83 -10.76
CA ALA A 36 16.60 -6.93 -11.02
C ALA A 36 18.05 -6.55 -10.70
N ARG A 37 18.46 -5.33 -11.06
CA ARG A 37 19.80 -4.81 -10.77
C ARG A 37 20.07 -4.72 -9.28
N LEU A 38 19.14 -4.13 -8.51
CA LEU A 38 19.25 -4.03 -7.05
C LEU A 38 19.32 -5.42 -6.40
N ARG A 39 18.52 -6.38 -6.87
CA ARG A 39 18.59 -7.77 -6.39
C ARG A 39 19.95 -8.43 -6.66
N THR A 40 20.55 -8.16 -7.82
CA THR A 40 21.89 -8.66 -8.15
C THR A 40 22.93 -8.08 -7.18
N LEU A 41 22.88 -6.77 -6.94
CA LEU A 41 23.76 -6.11 -5.98
C LEU A 41 23.58 -6.65 -4.56
N SER A 42 22.34 -6.91 -4.14
CA SER A 42 22.05 -7.55 -2.85
C SER A 42 22.67 -8.94 -2.74
N ALA A 43 22.56 -9.77 -3.79
CA ALA A 43 23.15 -11.11 -3.81
C ALA A 43 24.68 -11.08 -3.76
N ASP A 44 25.31 -10.14 -4.48
CA ASP A 44 26.76 -9.94 -4.45
C ASP A 44 27.25 -9.52 -3.05
N LEU A 45 26.47 -8.71 -2.33
CA LEU A 45 26.76 -8.33 -0.94
C LEU A 45 26.51 -9.48 0.04
N ALA A 46 25.48 -10.30 -0.18
CA ALA A 46 25.20 -11.48 0.64
C ALA A 46 26.33 -12.53 0.58
N ALA A 47 27.13 -12.54 -0.50
CA ALA A 47 28.31 -13.40 -0.60
C ALA A 47 29.46 -12.97 0.36
N VAL A 48 29.45 -11.73 0.87
CA VAL A 48 30.52 -11.17 1.71
C VAL A 48 30.39 -11.59 3.18
N ALA A 49 29.18 -11.84 3.67
CA ALA A 49 28.93 -12.23 5.05
C ALA A 49 27.64 -13.06 5.18
N PRO A 50 27.56 -14.01 6.13
CA PRO A 50 26.39 -14.88 6.32
C PRO A 50 25.07 -14.10 6.36
N ILE A 51 24.05 -14.62 5.68
CA ILE A 51 22.70 -14.05 5.67
C ILE A 51 22.07 -14.24 7.06
N ALA A 52 21.57 -13.16 7.64
CA ALA A 52 20.83 -13.22 8.89
C ALA A 52 19.39 -13.74 8.64
N PRO A 53 18.73 -14.38 9.62
CA PRO A 53 17.39 -14.96 9.41
C PRO A 53 16.32 -13.96 8.92
N ASP A 54 16.42 -12.70 9.34
CA ASP A 54 15.56 -11.61 8.90
C ASP A 54 15.85 -11.19 7.45
N GLU A 55 17.11 -11.24 7.02
CA GLU A 55 17.52 -11.02 5.63
C GLU A 55 16.98 -12.11 4.70
N GLU A 56 16.98 -13.37 5.14
CA GLU A 56 16.40 -14.48 4.39
C GLU A 56 14.88 -14.28 4.18
N LEU A 57 14.16 -13.86 5.22
CA LEU A 57 12.74 -13.54 5.12
C LEU A 57 12.48 -12.38 4.16
N LEU A 58 13.32 -11.34 4.18
CA LEU A 58 13.21 -10.20 3.28
C LEU A 58 13.52 -10.61 1.83
N GLU A 59 14.49 -11.48 1.61
CA GLU A 59 14.83 -12.01 0.29
C GLU A 59 13.68 -12.84 -0.31
N GLN A 60 13.10 -13.73 0.52
CA GLN A 60 11.92 -14.53 0.16
C GLN A 60 10.73 -13.62 -0.19
N GLU A 61 10.49 -12.59 0.61
CA GLU A 61 9.42 -11.62 0.36
C GLU A 61 9.65 -10.85 -0.94
N ALA A 62 10.87 -10.38 -1.18
CA ALA A 62 11.23 -9.69 -2.42
C ALA A 62 11.17 -10.61 -3.66
N ALA A 63 11.29 -11.93 -3.47
CA ALA A 63 11.20 -12.93 -4.55
C ALA A 63 9.76 -13.41 -4.77
N GLY A 64 8.89 -13.17 -3.80
CA GLY A 64 7.50 -13.57 -3.81
C GLY A 64 6.64 -12.86 -4.83
N ILE A 65 5.41 -13.37 -4.98
CA ILE A 65 4.38 -12.72 -5.79
C ILE A 65 3.75 -11.61 -4.94
N PRO A 66 3.71 -10.35 -5.43
CA PRO A 66 3.04 -9.28 -4.73
C PRO A 66 1.58 -9.60 -4.44
N ALA A 67 1.05 -9.04 -3.34
CA ALA A 67 -0.34 -9.22 -2.96
C ALA A 67 -1.29 -8.88 -4.13
N HIS A 68 -2.24 -9.79 -4.37
CA HIS A 68 -3.16 -9.70 -5.51
C HIS A 68 -4.12 -8.51 -5.38
N LYS A 69 -4.61 -8.23 -4.17
CA LYS A 69 -5.58 -7.15 -3.93
C LYS A 69 -4.88 -5.80 -3.93
N ILE A 70 -5.41 -4.84 -4.69
CA ILE A 70 -4.82 -3.49 -4.83
C ILE A 70 -4.64 -2.81 -3.47
N ASP A 71 -5.62 -2.89 -2.58
CA ASP A 71 -5.54 -2.26 -1.25
C ASP A 71 -4.51 -2.92 -0.33
N GLU A 72 -4.44 -4.26 -0.33
CA GLU A 72 -3.38 -4.99 0.36
C GLU A 72 -1.99 -4.56 -0.15
N ASN A 73 -1.87 -4.40 -1.46
CA ASN A 73 -0.64 -4.03 -2.10
C ASN A 73 -0.26 -2.55 -1.82
N LEU A 74 -1.23 -1.64 -1.78
CA LEU A 74 -1.01 -0.26 -1.32
C LEU A 74 -0.54 -0.22 0.14
N TRP A 75 -1.11 -1.05 1.02
CA TRP A 75 -0.63 -1.22 2.39
C TRP A 75 0.80 -1.75 2.42
N LYS A 76 1.12 -2.73 1.57
CA LYS A 76 2.48 -3.28 1.49
C LYS A 76 3.50 -2.24 1.04
N ASN A 77 3.18 -1.41 0.05
CA ASN A 77 4.06 -0.33 -0.38
C ASN A 77 4.29 0.70 0.74
N ARG A 78 3.24 1.04 1.50
CA ARG A 78 3.35 1.93 2.66
C ARG A 78 4.24 1.34 3.76
N GLU A 79 4.07 0.05 4.06
CA GLU A 79 4.96 -0.71 4.95
C GLU A 79 6.42 -0.61 4.49
N GLN A 80 6.69 -0.88 3.20
CA GLN A 80 8.07 -0.86 2.69
C GLN A 80 8.68 0.55 2.73
N MET A 81 7.91 1.60 2.45
CA MET A 81 8.39 2.97 2.60
C MET A 81 8.80 3.25 4.05
N GLU A 82 7.98 2.88 5.03
CA GLU A 82 8.30 3.09 6.44
C GLU A 82 9.50 2.26 6.93
N GLU A 83 9.61 1.01 6.48
CA GLU A 83 10.77 0.16 6.76
C GLU A 83 12.06 0.75 6.17
N ILE A 84 12.01 1.29 4.94
CA ILE A 84 13.16 1.98 4.35
C ILE A 84 13.51 3.23 5.15
N LEU A 85 12.52 4.05 5.53
CA LEU A 85 12.74 5.25 6.33
C LEU A 85 13.33 4.92 7.72
N PHE A 86 12.95 3.78 8.29
CA PHE A 86 13.54 3.28 9.52
C PHE A 86 15.04 2.98 9.35
N LEU A 87 15.43 2.29 8.27
CA LEU A 87 16.83 2.02 7.94
C LEU A 87 17.64 3.29 7.65
N LEU A 88 17.02 4.27 6.99
CA LEU A 88 17.66 5.53 6.63
C LEU A 88 17.81 6.51 7.80
N ASN A 89 17.11 6.30 8.91
CA ASN A 89 17.25 7.16 10.08
C ASN A 89 18.70 7.16 10.56
N THR A 90 19.25 8.35 10.84
CA THR A 90 20.64 8.56 11.26
C THR A 90 21.10 7.60 12.35
N SER A 91 20.27 7.28 13.35
CA SER A 91 20.65 6.37 14.44
C SER A 91 20.84 4.91 14.01
N HIS A 92 20.30 4.52 12.86
CA HIS A 92 20.37 3.17 12.30
C HIS A 92 21.43 3.03 11.21
N ARG A 93 22.05 4.14 10.78
CA ARG A 93 23.16 4.11 9.83
C ARG A 93 24.43 3.55 10.49
N PRO A 94 25.35 2.94 9.75
CA PRO A 94 26.70 2.63 10.20
C PRO A 94 27.41 3.84 10.82
N ILE A 95 28.24 3.62 11.84
CA ILE A 95 28.93 4.70 12.59
C ILE A 95 29.76 5.58 11.64
N ALA A 96 30.44 4.97 10.66
CA ALA A 96 31.22 5.70 9.65
C ALA A 96 30.37 6.71 8.85
N LEU A 97 29.13 6.32 8.48
CA LEU A 97 28.18 7.21 7.80
C LEU A 97 27.63 8.28 8.75
N GLN A 98 27.35 7.94 10.02
CA GLN A 98 26.89 8.93 11.02
C GLN A 98 27.92 10.03 11.23
N GLN A 99 29.20 9.67 11.30
CA GLN A 99 30.30 10.59 11.55
C GLN A 99 30.83 11.26 10.29
N LYS A 100 30.39 10.82 9.10
CA LYS A 100 30.93 11.26 7.80
C LYS A 100 32.45 11.15 7.79
N SER A 101 32.97 9.98 8.16
CA SER A 101 34.39 9.76 8.44
C SER A 101 35.31 10.03 7.25
N THR A 102 34.80 9.95 6.01
CA THR A 102 35.51 10.28 4.78
C THR A 102 34.67 11.18 3.85
N PRO A 103 35.27 11.88 2.87
CA PRO A 103 34.52 12.62 1.85
C PRO A 103 33.52 11.75 1.10
N GLU A 104 33.87 10.49 0.82
CA GLU A 104 32.99 9.52 0.17
C GLU A 104 31.79 9.18 1.06
N ASP A 105 32.00 8.97 2.36
CA ASP A 105 30.91 8.74 3.32
C ASP A 105 29.97 9.95 3.38
N ALA A 106 30.50 11.18 3.26
CA ALA A 106 29.70 12.40 3.24
C ALA A 106 28.82 12.51 1.98
N GLU A 107 29.32 12.08 0.82
CA GLU A 107 28.54 12.04 -0.43
C GLU A 107 27.44 10.97 -0.37
N ILE A 108 27.77 9.77 0.13
CA ILE A 108 26.78 8.70 0.34
C ILE A 108 25.67 9.19 1.25
N VAL A 109 26.01 9.82 2.38
CA VAL A 109 25.01 10.41 3.29
C VAL A 109 24.12 11.43 2.58
N SER A 110 24.68 12.32 1.76
CA SER A 110 23.88 13.29 1.00
C SER A 110 22.84 12.59 0.10
N LYS A 111 23.25 11.52 -0.61
CA LYS A 111 22.33 10.75 -1.47
C LYS A 111 21.27 10.01 -0.66
N LEU A 112 21.63 9.45 0.49
CA LEU A 112 20.69 8.80 1.41
C LEU A 112 19.68 9.80 2.00
N ASP A 113 20.11 11.01 2.34
CA ASP A 113 19.24 12.08 2.83
C ASP A 113 18.23 12.52 1.74
N ASP A 114 18.67 12.62 0.48
CA ASP A 114 17.79 12.91 -0.66
C ASP A 114 16.75 11.81 -0.89
N ILE A 115 17.17 10.54 -0.79
CA ILE A 115 16.29 9.37 -0.88
C ILE A 115 15.26 9.40 0.26
N GLU A 116 15.70 9.66 1.49
CA GLU A 116 14.85 9.76 2.67
C GLU A 116 13.78 10.85 2.49
N ALA A 117 14.18 12.03 1.99
CA ALA A 117 13.26 13.13 1.72
C ALA A 117 12.18 12.75 0.69
N LYS A 118 12.56 12.08 -0.42
CA LYS A 118 11.63 11.61 -1.45
C LYS A 118 10.63 10.59 -0.91
N LEU A 119 11.10 9.62 -0.14
CA LEU A 119 10.24 8.59 0.45
C LEU A 119 9.31 9.17 1.51
N LYS A 120 9.74 10.14 2.32
CA LYS A 120 8.87 10.86 3.26
C LYS A 120 7.74 11.61 2.54
N ASP A 121 8.06 12.31 1.45
CA ASP A 121 7.06 13.03 0.66
C ASP A 121 6.05 12.05 0.03
N MET A 122 6.54 10.96 -0.58
CA MET A 122 5.68 9.95 -1.18
C MET A 122 4.81 9.23 -0.15
N LEU A 123 5.35 8.88 1.02
CA LEU A 123 4.59 8.28 2.11
C LEU A 123 3.45 9.19 2.55
N LYS A 124 3.73 10.48 2.76
CA LYS A 124 2.71 11.48 3.12
C LYS A 124 1.62 11.60 2.06
N LYS A 125 2.00 11.60 0.78
CA LYS A 125 1.05 11.62 -0.35
C LYS A 125 0.15 10.37 -0.35
N LEU A 126 0.72 9.18 -0.13
CA LEU A 126 -0.03 7.94 -0.04
C LEU A 126 -1.00 7.93 1.16
N GLU A 127 -0.58 8.42 2.31
CA GLU A 127 -1.44 8.58 3.49
C GLU A 127 -2.63 9.50 3.21
N GLN A 128 -2.37 10.65 2.60
CA GLN A 128 -3.41 11.60 2.20
C GLN A 128 -4.38 10.99 1.18
N PHE A 129 -3.85 10.26 0.19
CA PHE A 129 -4.65 9.51 -0.77
C PHE A 129 -5.59 8.52 -0.07
N GLN A 130 -5.07 7.71 0.86
CA GLN A 130 -5.87 6.70 1.57
C GLN A 130 -6.98 7.33 2.43
N ILE A 131 -6.68 8.41 3.15
CA ILE A 131 -7.66 9.15 3.95
C ILE A 131 -8.74 9.76 3.04
N LYS A 132 -8.33 10.48 1.99
CA LYS A 132 -9.25 11.12 1.05
C LYS A 132 -10.15 10.12 0.36
N ASN A 133 -9.60 8.97 -0.08
CA ASN A 133 -10.38 7.92 -0.73
C ASN A 133 -11.42 7.31 0.24
N ALA A 134 -11.03 7.02 1.49
CA ALA A 134 -11.95 6.52 2.51
C ALA A 134 -13.11 7.50 2.78
N ASP A 135 -12.82 8.80 2.83
CA ASP A 135 -13.84 9.83 3.01
C ASP A 135 -14.70 10.05 1.77
N ASN A 136 -14.14 9.98 0.56
CA ASN A 136 -14.90 10.05 -0.69
C ASN A 136 -15.91 8.90 -0.78
N VAL A 137 -15.49 7.67 -0.49
CA VAL A 137 -16.38 6.50 -0.45
C VAL A 137 -17.49 6.71 0.58
N PHE A 138 -17.12 7.11 1.80
CA PHE A 138 -18.10 7.33 2.86
C PHE A 138 -19.11 8.43 2.50
N ASN A 139 -18.62 9.58 2.01
CA ASN A 139 -19.48 10.70 1.63
C ASN A 139 -20.41 10.32 0.47
N THR A 140 -19.92 9.57 -0.50
CA THR A 140 -20.74 9.02 -1.59
C THR A 140 -21.86 8.15 -1.03
N VAL A 141 -21.57 7.23 -0.10
CA VAL A 141 -22.60 6.43 0.56
C VAL A 141 -23.60 7.32 1.32
N MET A 142 -23.12 8.35 2.02
CA MET A 142 -23.98 9.28 2.77
C MET A 142 -24.96 10.06 1.88
N THR A 143 -24.70 10.22 0.58
CA THR A 143 -25.67 10.85 -0.35
C THR A 143 -26.95 10.01 -0.52
N TYR A 144 -26.87 8.69 -0.32
CA TYR A 144 -28.00 7.77 -0.43
C TYR A 144 -28.69 7.49 0.91
N MET A 145 -28.14 7.99 2.02
CA MET A 145 -28.69 7.76 3.36
C MET A 145 -29.75 8.79 3.75
N PRO A 146 -30.69 8.45 4.65
CA PRO A 146 -31.59 9.43 5.26
C PRO A 146 -30.81 10.54 5.96
N GLN A 147 -31.16 11.80 5.69
CA GLN A 147 -30.55 12.99 6.32
C GLN A 147 -31.17 13.35 7.67
N ASP A 148 -31.83 12.37 8.30
CA ASP A 148 -32.42 12.49 9.63
C ASP A 148 -31.51 11.87 10.70
N PHE A 149 -32.03 11.71 11.92
CA PHE A 149 -31.29 11.15 13.05
C PHE A 149 -30.61 9.80 12.74
N ARG A 150 -31.14 8.99 11.81
CA ARG A 150 -30.57 7.70 11.43
C ARG A 150 -29.23 7.86 10.71
N GLY A 151 -29.11 8.85 9.84
CA GLY A 151 -27.85 9.19 9.16
C GLY A 151 -26.79 9.66 10.16
N THR A 152 -27.19 10.47 11.14
CA THR A 152 -26.29 10.93 12.22
C THR A 152 -25.79 9.76 13.08
N LEU A 153 -26.65 8.80 13.44
CA LEU A 153 -26.25 7.63 14.22
C LEU A 153 -25.22 6.77 13.47
N ILE A 154 -25.36 6.62 12.16
CA ILE A 154 -24.41 5.85 11.33
C ILE A 154 -23.05 6.55 11.26
N ARG A 155 -23.03 7.89 11.12
CA ARG A 155 -21.78 8.68 11.21
C ARG A 155 -21.09 8.47 12.56
N GLN A 156 -21.82 8.60 13.66
CA GLN A 156 -21.28 8.41 15.01
C GLN A 156 -20.78 6.98 15.23
N GLN A 157 -21.48 5.98 14.68
CA GLN A 157 -21.04 4.58 14.75
C GLN A 157 -19.72 4.36 13.99
N ARG A 158 -19.57 4.91 12.77
CA ARG A 158 -18.30 4.88 12.02
C ARG A 158 -17.19 5.54 12.83
N GLU A 159 -17.40 6.78 13.28
CA GLU A 159 -16.38 7.51 14.03
C GLU A 159 -15.92 6.75 15.27
N ARG A 160 -16.85 6.16 16.03
CA ARG A 160 -16.51 5.34 17.19
C ARG A 160 -15.71 4.09 16.80
N SER A 161 -16.12 3.40 15.74
CA SER A 161 -15.40 2.22 15.25
C SER A 161 -13.99 2.55 14.78
N GLU A 162 -13.82 3.65 14.06
CA GLU A 162 -12.50 4.08 13.56
C GLU A 162 -11.60 4.57 14.70
N ARG A 163 -12.15 5.27 15.71
CA ARG A 163 -11.39 5.60 16.94
C ARG A 163 -10.93 4.35 17.69
N ASN A 164 -11.79 3.34 17.85
CA ASN A 164 -11.41 2.11 18.55
C ASN A 164 -10.28 1.36 17.82
N LYS A 165 -10.33 1.32 16.47
CA LYS A 165 -9.27 0.72 15.65
C LYS A 165 -7.95 1.46 15.77
N GLN A 166 -8.00 2.80 15.82
CA GLN A 166 -6.81 3.61 16.04
C GLN A 166 -6.20 3.34 17.42
N VAL A 167 -7.02 3.22 18.47
CA VAL A 167 -6.54 2.86 19.81
C VAL A 167 -5.84 1.51 19.83
N GLU A 168 -6.32 0.52 19.07
CA GLU A 168 -5.67 -0.79 18.96
C GLU A 168 -4.27 -0.68 18.32
N VAL A 169 -4.16 0.14 17.26
CA VAL A 169 -2.88 0.45 16.61
C VAL A 169 -1.94 1.17 17.57
N ASP A 170 -2.41 2.20 18.27
CA ASP A 170 -1.61 2.97 19.22
C ASP A 170 -1.13 2.09 20.39
N THR A 171 -1.98 1.17 20.85
CA THR A 171 -1.64 0.18 21.88
C THR A 171 -0.55 -0.76 21.41
N LEU A 172 -0.64 -1.27 20.17
CA LEU A 172 0.39 -2.13 19.58
C LEU A 172 1.73 -1.40 19.46
N VAL A 173 1.73 -0.17 18.95
CA VAL A 173 2.96 0.63 18.77
C VAL A 173 3.59 0.97 20.12
N SER A 174 2.79 1.41 21.11
CA SER A 174 3.28 1.72 22.46
C SER A 174 3.80 0.50 23.21
N ALA A 175 3.33 -0.70 22.89
CA ALA A 175 3.85 -1.96 23.40
C ALA A 175 5.17 -2.41 22.71
N GLY A 176 5.68 -1.64 21.75
CA GLY A 176 6.90 -1.96 21.01
C GLY A 176 6.67 -2.88 19.80
N GLY A 177 5.43 -2.96 19.29
CA GLY A 177 5.13 -3.69 18.07
C GLY A 177 5.93 -3.16 16.87
N SER A 178 6.36 -4.08 16.00
CA SER A 178 7.13 -3.72 14.80
C SER A 178 6.27 -2.99 13.77
N ILE A 179 6.93 -2.35 12.79
CA ILE A 179 6.25 -1.77 11.63
C ILE A 179 5.40 -2.85 10.95
N ARG A 180 5.94 -4.04 10.74
CA ARG A 180 5.23 -5.20 10.19
C ARG A 180 3.98 -5.59 11.00
N ASP A 181 4.07 -5.61 12.33
CA ASP A 181 2.91 -5.93 13.19
C ASP A 181 1.78 -4.90 13.00
N ARG A 182 2.14 -3.61 12.93
CA ARG A 182 1.16 -2.54 12.68
C ARG A 182 0.46 -2.72 11.33
N TYR A 183 1.21 -3.03 10.27
CA TYR A 183 0.62 -3.23 8.94
C TYR A 183 -0.22 -4.51 8.84
N ALA A 184 0.18 -5.58 9.53
CA ALA A 184 -0.63 -6.78 9.67
C ALA A 184 -1.97 -6.48 10.37
N LEU A 185 -1.95 -5.66 11.43
CA LEU A 185 -3.16 -5.23 12.12
C LEU A 185 -4.07 -4.36 11.23
N LEU A 186 -3.50 -3.37 10.54
CA LEU A 186 -4.26 -2.51 9.62
C LEU A 186 -4.93 -3.32 8.51
N TRP A 187 -4.23 -4.32 7.97
CA TRP A 187 -4.79 -5.23 6.97
C TRP A 187 -5.90 -6.10 7.55
N LYS A 188 -5.71 -6.66 8.74
CA LYS A 188 -6.75 -7.41 9.45
C LYS A 188 -8.02 -6.56 9.63
N GLN A 189 -7.88 -5.33 10.14
CA GLN A 189 -9.00 -4.41 10.30
C GLN A 189 -9.69 -4.08 8.96
N GLN A 190 -8.94 -3.97 7.87
CA GLN A 190 -9.49 -3.76 6.53
C GLN A 190 -10.28 -4.98 6.03
N MET A 191 -9.77 -6.19 6.26
CA MET A 191 -10.47 -7.43 5.92
C MET A 191 -11.74 -7.61 6.75
N GLU A 192 -11.72 -7.26 8.04
CA GLU A 192 -12.92 -7.27 8.87
C GLU A 192 -14.00 -6.30 8.33
N ARG A 193 -13.62 -5.09 7.89
CA ARG A 193 -14.55 -4.17 7.21
C ARG A 193 -15.16 -4.83 5.97
N ARG A 194 -14.34 -5.47 5.14
CA ARG A 194 -14.79 -6.16 3.91
C ARG A 194 -15.72 -7.33 4.19
N VAL A 195 -15.44 -8.13 5.21
CA VAL A 195 -16.30 -9.26 5.62
C VAL A 195 -17.65 -8.75 6.11
N GLN A 196 -17.66 -7.70 6.95
CA GLN A 196 -18.90 -7.06 7.40
C GLN A 196 -19.73 -6.54 6.22
N LEU A 197 -19.09 -5.86 5.26
CA LEU A 197 -19.75 -5.40 4.05
C LEU A 197 -20.35 -6.55 3.23
N ALA A 198 -19.60 -7.62 2.99
CA ALA A 198 -20.10 -8.79 2.26
C ALA A 198 -21.31 -9.44 2.97
N GLN A 199 -21.31 -9.49 4.30
CA GLN A 199 -22.45 -9.99 5.10
C GLN A 199 -23.72 -9.14 4.94
N LEU A 200 -23.58 -7.84 4.67
CA LEU A 200 -24.71 -6.98 4.30
C LEU A 200 -25.30 -7.41 2.96
N GLY A 201 -24.45 -7.73 1.98
CA GLY A 201 -24.84 -8.22 0.65
C GLY A 201 -25.46 -9.62 0.67
N SER A 202 -24.96 -10.53 1.53
CA SER A 202 -25.52 -11.89 1.71
C SER A 202 -26.79 -11.93 2.54
N ALA A 203 -27.22 -10.77 3.06
CA ALA A 203 -28.54 -10.60 3.62
C ALA A 203 -28.77 -11.45 4.89
N THR A 204 -27.76 -11.48 5.76
CA THR A 204 -27.75 -12.14 7.08
C THR A 204 -27.67 -11.11 8.21
N GLY A 205 -28.47 -11.29 9.27
CA GLY A 205 -28.45 -10.45 10.48
C GLY A 205 -29.43 -9.26 10.51
N VAL A 206 -29.53 -8.61 11.69
CA VAL A 206 -30.46 -7.50 12.00
C VAL A 206 -30.22 -6.26 11.11
N TYR A 207 -28.99 -6.06 10.64
CA TYR A 207 -28.59 -4.92 9.82
C TYR A 207 -29.20 -4.94 8.40
N LYS A 208 -29.48 -6.11 7.83
CA LYS A 208 -30.20 -6.27 6.54
C LYS A 208 -31.58 -5.63 6.60
N THR A 209 -32.33 -5.91 7.67
CA THR A 209 -33.70 -5.40 7.82
C THR A 209 -33.67 -3.87 7.95
N LEU A 210 -32.70 -3.32 8.66
CA LEU A 210 -32.52 -1.87 8.79
C LEU A 210 -32.11 -1.22 7.46
N VAL A 211 -31.09 -1.73 6.75
CA VAL A 211 -30.60 -1.12 5.51
C VAL A 211 -31.59 -1.29 4.35
N ARG A 212 -32.19 -2.48 4.20
CA ARG A 212 -33.13 -2.75 3.10
C ARG A 212 -34.44 -1.98 3.26
N TYR A 213 -34.97 -1.88 4.48
CA TYR A 213 -36.26 -1.22 4.73
C TYR A 213 -36.17 0.26 5.13
N LEU A 214 -35.08 0.73 5.75
CA LEU A 214 -34.97 2.14 6.17
C LEU A 214 -34.25 3.04 5.17
N VAL A 215 -33.38 2.48 4.31
CA VAL A 215 -32.47 3.26 3.46
C VAL A 215 -32.80 3.12 1.97
N GLY A 216 -33.44 2.02 1.54
CA GLY A 216 -33.82 1.82 0.14
C GLY A 216 -32.63 1.55 -0.79
N VAL A 217 -31.62 0.82 -0.31
CA VAL A 217 -30.41 0.51 -1.10
C VAL A 217 -30.76 -0.36 -2.31
N PRO A 218 -30.36 0.03 -3.54
CA PRO A 218 -30.58 -0.75 -4.76
C PRO A 218 -30.01 -2.17 -4.69
N GLN A 219 -30.79 -3.16 -5.18
CA GLN A 219 -30.38 -4.57 -5.15
C GLN A 219 -29.07 -4.83 -5.91
N VAL A 220 -28.85 -4.15 -7.04
CA VAL A 220 -27.61 -4.28 -7.83
C VAL A 220 -26.34 -3.89 -7.04
N LEU A 221 -26.44 -2.95 -6.08
CA LEU A 221 -25.32 -2.60 -5.21
C LEU A 221 -25.09 -3.66 -4.13
N LEU A 222 -26.16 -4.25 -3.59
CA LEU A 222 -26.07 -5.36 -2.63
C LEU A 222 -25.45 -6.61 -3.27
N ASP A 223 -25.84 -6.92 -4.51
CA ASP A 223 -25.32 -8.05 -5.27
C ASP A 223 -23.83 -7.88 -5.60
N PHE A 224 -23.41 -6.64 -5.88
CA PHE A 224 -22.00 -6.28 -6.07
C PHE A 224 -21.20 -6.40 -4.77
N ILE A 225 -21.67 -5.80 -3.67
CA ILE A 225 -20.98 -5.83 -2.37
C ILE A 225 -20.82 -7.26 -1.86
N ARG A 226 -21.81 -8.13 -2.09
CA ARG A 226 -21.71 -9.57 -1.75
C ARG A 226 -20.50 -10.25 -2.40
N GLN A 227 -20.08 -9.78 -3.58
CA GLN A 227 -18.97 -10.33 -4.36
C GLN A 227 -17.66 -9.54 -4.20
N ILE A 228 -17.59 -8.58 -3.27
CA ILE A 228 -16.42 -7.67 -3.14
C ILE A 228 -15.10 -8.39 -2.81
N ASN A 229 -15.20 -9.58 -2.19
CA ASN A 229 -14.07 -10.44 -1.85
C ASN A 229 -13.97 -11.68 -2.72
N ASP A 230 -14.85 -11.85 -3.71
CA ASP A 230 -14.82 -12.98 -4.64
C ASP A 230 -13.62 -12.80 -5.60
N ASP A 231 -12.73 -13.79 -5.64
CA ASP A 231 -11.54 -13.80 -6.49
C ASP A 231 -11.88 -14.05 -7.98
N ASN A 232 -13.17 -14.24 -8.31
CA ASN A 232 -13.69 -14.19 -9.68
C ASN A 232 -14.74 -13.09 -9.87
N GLY A 233 -14.90 -12.23 -8.85
CA GLY A 233 -15.92 -11.20 -8.82
C GLY A 233 -15.65 -10.04 -9.76
N PRO A 234 -16.59 -9.07 -9.84
CA PRO A 234 -16.44 -7.91 -10.71
C PRO A 234 -15.15 -7.11 -10.47
N MET A 235 -14.68 -7.05 -9.22
CA MET A 235 -13.45 -6.32 -8.85
C MET A 235 -12.17 -6.91 -9.45
N GLU A 236 -12.19 -8.15 -9.95
CA GLU A 236 -11.02 -8.73 -10.63
C GLU A 236 -10.67 -7.99 -11.91
N GLU A 237 -11.64 -7.38 -12.59
CA GLU A 237 -11.38 -6.60 -13.80
C GLU A 237 -10.40 -5.45 -13.52
N GLN A 238 -10.58 -4.77 -12.38
CA GLN A 238 -9.69 -3.68 -11.98
C GLN A 238 -8.28 -4.22 -11.67
N ARG A 239 -8.20 -5.39 -11.04
CA ARG A 239 -6.93 -6.01 -10.63
C ARG A 239 -6.15 -6.49 -11.85
N GLU A 240 -6.80 -7.13 -12.81
CA GLU A 240 -6.14 -7.58 -14.04
C GLU A 240 -5.61 -6.41 -14.86
N ARG A 241 -6.35 -5.30 -14.93
CA ARG A 241 -5.96 -4.13 -15.73
C ARG A 241 -4.85 -3.30 -15.09
N TYR A 242 -4.98 -3.01 -13.80
CA TYR A 242 -4.11 -2.02 -13.14
C TYR A 242 -3.15 -2.65 -12.12
N GLY A 243 -3.44 -3.85 -11.65
CA GLY A 243 -2.58 -4.61 -10.74
C GLY A 243 -1.14 -4.79 -11.26
N PRO A 244 -0.90 -5.18 -12.53
CA PRO A 244 0.45 -5.45 -13.04
C PRO A 244 1.45 -4.30 -12.84
N ALA A 245 1.00 -3.05 -13.05
CA ALA A 245 1.82 -1.87 -12.79
C ALA A 245 2.16 -1.75 -11.30
N LEU A 246 1.14 -1.84 -10.43
CA LEU A 246 1.34 -1.80 -8.99
C LEU A 246 2.28 -2.91 -8.51
N TYR A 247 2.09 -4.15 -8.97
CA TYR A 247 2.91 -5.30 -8.61
C TYR A 247 4.39 -5.10 -8.97
N THR A 248 4.65 -4.47 -10.11
CA THR A 248 6.00 -4.12 -10.55
C THR A 248 6.64 -3.10 -9.62
N LEU A 249 5.87 -2.06 -9.23
CA LEU A 249 6.33 -1.07 -8.26
C LEU A 249 6.57 -1.69 -6.86
N THR A 250 5.74 -2.63 -6.43
CA THR A 250 5.93 -3.37 -5.17
C THR A 250 7.26 -4.13 -5.18
N LYS A 251 7.56 -4.81 -6.30
CA LYS A 251 8.84 -5.52 -6.45
C LYS A 251 10.02 -4.56 -6.41
N LEU A 252 9.89 -3.38 -7.02
CA LEU A 252 10.92 -2.36 -7.00
C LEU A 252 11.18 -1.85 -5.57
N VAL A 253 10.15 -1.49 -4.80
CA VAL A 253 10.35 -1.02 -3.42
C VAL A 253 10.88 -2.10 -2.48
N LEU A 254 10.50 -3.37 -2.69
CA LEU A 254 11.08 -4.50 -1.97
C LEU A 254 12.57 -4.69 -2.29
N ALA A 255 12.95 -4.56 -3.56
CA ALA A 255 14.36 -4.62 -3.98
C ALA A 255 15.17 -3.44 -3.41
N ILE A 256 14.60 -2.23 -3.39
CA ILE A 256 15.18 -1.04 -2.73
C ILE A 256 15.44 -1.33 -1.25
N ARG A 257 14.44 -1.85 -0.52
CA ARG A 257 14.58 -2.20 0.91
C ARG A 257 15.65 -3.25 1.13
N LEU A 258 15.62 -4.35 0.38
CA LEU A 258 16.58 -5.45 0.50
C LEU A 258 18.01 -4.96 0.29
N TYR A 259 18.25 -4.20 -0.80
CA TYR A 259 19.56 -3.62 -1.07
C TYR A 259 20.02 -2.68 0.05
N LEU A 260 19.16 -1.75 0.49
CA LEU A 260 19.49 -0.85 1.59
C LEU A 260 19.82 -1.60 2.88
N HIS A 261 19.02 -2.59 3.25
CA HIS A 261 19.23 -3.37 4.46
C HIS A 261 20.59 -4.07 4.43
N VAL A 262 20.86 -4.85 3.37
CA VAL A 262 22.10 -5.63 3.23
C VAL A 262 23.32 -4.73 3.11
N SER A 263 23.23 -3.63 2.34
CA SER A 263 24.34 -2.70 2.13
C SER A 263 24.74 -1.92 3.39
N LEU A 264 23.76 -1.50 4.19
CA LEU A 264 24.03 -0.84 5.48
C LEU A 264 24.56 -1.84 6.51
N ALA A 265 24.00 -3.04 6.58
CA ALA A 265 24.46 -4.09 7.51
C ALA A 265 25.92 -4.50 7.25
N ARG A 266 26.37 -4.44 5.98
CA ARG A 266 27.71 -4.86 5.55
C ARG A 266 28.65 -3.70 5.22
N TYR A 267 28.31 -2.48 5.62
CA TYR A 267 29.03 -1.27 5.20
C TYR A 267 30.52 -1.28 5.56
N GLU A 268 30.86 -1.82 6.73
CA GLU A 268 32.25 -1.92 7.21
C GLU A 268 33.06 -2.99 6.44
N GLN A 269 32.39 -4.00 5.88
CA GLN A 269 33.03 -5.05 5.08
C GLN A 269 33.15 -4.64 3.61
N ARG A 270 32.13 -3.98 3.05
CA ARG A 270 32.12 -3.44 1.70
C ARG A 270 31.37 -2.12 1.68
N LYS A 271 32.11 -1.03 1.44
CA LYS A 271 31.53 0.29 1.25
C LYS A 271 30.60 0.30 0.04
N ILE A 272 29.57 1.14 0.09
CA ILE A 272 28.67 1.37 -1.04
C ILE A 272 29.43 2.10 -2.14
N GLU A 273 29.47 1.52 -3.34
CA GLU A 273 30.13 2.12 -4.50
C GLU A 273 29.28 3.26 -5.07
N GLN A 274 29.93 4.23 -5.73
CA GLN A 274 29.26 5.41 -6.29
C GLN A 274 28.23 5.06 -7.38
N ASP A 275 28.51 4.03 -8.17
CA ASP A 275 27.58 3.53 -9.18
C ASP A 275 26.38 2.83 -8.52
N ASP A 276 26.60 2.08 -7.43
CA ASP A 276 25.54 1.35 -6.73
C ASP A 276 24.57 2.31 -6.01
N ILE A 277 25.09 3.37 -5.37
CA ILE A 277 24.23 4.39 -4.76
C ILE A 277 23.46 5.19 -5.82
N ALA A 278 24.03 5.39 -7.02
CA ALA A 278 23.33 6.03 -8.13
C ALA A 278 22.18 5.16 -8.65
N VAL A 279 22.37 3.83 -8.76
CA VAL A 279 21.30 2.88 -9.10
C VAL A 279 20.17 2.95 -8.06
N LEU A 280 20.50 2.96 -6.76
CA LEU A 280 19.51 3.10 -5.70
C LEU A 280 18.72 4.41 -5.82
N GLN A 281 19.42 5.53 -6.04
CA GLN A 281 18.80 6.85 -6.18
C GLN A 281 17.84 6.87 -7.38
N GLN A 282 18.26 6.33 -8.52
CA GLN A 282 17.42 6.23 -9.71
C GLN A 282 16.19 5.34 -9.46
N ALA A 283 16.35 4.21 -8.78
CA ALA A 283 15.25 3.32 -8.42
C ALA A 283 14.21 4.02 -7.55
N VAL A 284 14.64 4.79 -6.54
CA VAL A 284 13.73 5.56 -5.67
C VAL A 284 13.02 6.67 -6.45
N ILE A 285 13.72 7.37 -7.36
CA ILE A 285 13.11 8.40 -8.21
C ILE A 285 11.99 7.79 -9.05
N ILE A 286 12.29 6.74 -9.82
CA ILE A 286 11.30 6.07 -10.67
C ILE A 286 10.15 5.50 -9.85
N TYR A 287 10.46 4.82 -8.74
CA TYR A 287 9.43 4.29 -7.85
C TYR A 287 8.49 5.38 -7.36
N THR A 288 9.01 6.49 -6.81
CA THR A 288 8.16 7.55 -6.23
C THR A 288 7.35 8.29 -7.29
N GLU A 289 7.91 8.54 -8.47
CA GLU A 289 7.21 9.21 -9.57
C GLU A 289 6.09 8.33 -10.15
N GLU A 290 6.39 7.07 -10.47
CA GLU A 290 5.41 6.16 -11.07
C GLU A 290 4.36 5.71 -10.07
N PHE A 291 4.73 5.52 -8.79
CA PHE A 291 3.78 5.22 -7.74
C PHE A 291 2.82 6.39 -7.48
N TRP A 292 3.31 7.62 -7.53
CA TRP A 292 2.44 8.79 -7.45
C TRP A 292 1.45 8.83 -8.62
N LYS A 293 1.93 8.69 -9.87
CA LYS A 293 1.07 8.63 -11.06
C LYS A 293 0.00 7.53 -10.94
N PHE A 294 0.38 6.36 -10.43
CA PHE A 294 -0.56 5.27 -10.18
C PHE A 294 -1.64 5.66 -9.16
N THR A 295 -1.26 6.28 -8.04
CA THR A 295 -2.23 6.72 -7.03
C THR A 295 -3.15 7.84 -7.52
N GLU A 296 -2.65 8.76 -8.36
CA GLU A 296 -3.49 9.78 -9.00
C GLU A 296 -4.47 9.18 -10.00
N PHE A 297 -4.04 8.15 -10.72
CA PHE A 297 -4.89 7.48 -11.71
C PHE A 297 -6.04 6.70 -11.06
N ILE A 298 -5.78 6.02 -9.93
CA ILE A 298 -6.77 5.13 -9.28
C ILE A 298 -7.70 5.86 -8.30
N GLY A 299 -7.43 7.13 -7.97
CA GLY A 299 -8.16 7.96 -6.98
C GLY A 299 -9.16 8.94 -7.57
#